data_AF-A0A926BES6-F1
#
_entry.id   AF-A0A926BES6-F1
#
_cell.length_a   1.000
_cell.length_b   1.000
_cell.length_c   1.000
_cell.angle_alpha   90.00
_cell.angle_beta   90.00
_cell.angle_gamma   90.00
#
_symmetry.space_group_name_H-M   'P 1'
#
loop_
_entity.id
_entity.type
_entity.pdbx_description
1 polymer ?
#
loop_
_entity_poly.entity_id
_entity_poly.type
_entity_poly.pdbx_seq_one_letter_code
_entity_poly.pdbx_strand_id
1 'polypeptide(L)'
;MGIVGGLATAMVLLSFVLSVIVSLPFFGGAKEVVFSPAFQWMRVPAVGGFSGLDLNFRLAVDSLTSLMLLIITGVGSLIHLYSMGYMANDKGYARYFGYLNLFVFFMLLLVMGSNLIVTFVGWEGVGLASYLLIGYWADRKSATDAGKKAFIVNRIGDAAFLVALFLIYKYFGTFELFGAEGILTRAAAEDWPTARDGSLYVGGALSAAAFVPFLMFIGATGKSAQAPHNLREPDVERCL
;
A
#
# COMPACT_ATOMS: atom_id res chain seq x y z
N MET A 1 -26.49 17.56 -3.64
CA MET A 1 -25.83 16.28 -4.02
C MET A 1 -24.78 16.51 -5.10
N GLY A 2 -25.11 17.13 -6.24
CA GLY A 2 -24.14 17.34 -7.34
C GLY A 2 -22.83 18.05 -7.02
N ILE A 3 -22.82 19.02 -6.09
CA ILE A 3 -21.57 19.76 -5.73
C ILE A 3 -20.54 18.83 -5.10
N VAL A 4 -20.94 17.94 -4.18
CA VAL A 4 -19.99 17.07 -3.46
C VAL A 4 -19.38 16.04 -4.40
N GLY A 5 -20.20 15.41 -5.26
CA GLY A 5 -19.74 14.43 -6.23
C GLY A 5 -18.87 15.06 -7.31
N GLY A 6 -19.26 16.25 -7.78
CA GLY A 6 -18.47 17.02 -8.74
C GLY A 6 -17.10 17.39 -8.17
N LEU A 7 -17.04 17.89 -6.93
CA LEU A 7 -15.79 18.30 -6.28
C LEU A 7 -14.90 17.08 -5.99
N ALA A 8 -15.47 15.96 -5.52
CA ALA A 8 -14.72 14.72 -5.32
C ALA A 8 -14.14 14.18 -6.65
N THR A 9 -14.96 14.12 -7.70
CA THR A 9 -14.52 13.67 -9.03
C THR A 9 -13.45 14.61 -9.61
N ALA A 10 -13.62 15.92 -9.45
CA ALA A 10 -12.66 16.92 -9.93
C ALA A 10 -11.29 16.79 -9.25
N MET A 11 -11.23 16.49 -7.95
CA MET A 11 -9.96 16.27 -7.24
C MET A 11 -9.20 15.05 -7.77
N VAL A 12 -9.92 13.96 -8.08
CA VAL A 12 -9.29 12.75 -8.65
C VAL A 12 -8.88 12.98 -10.10
N LEU A 13 -9.67 13.70 -10.89
CA LEU A 13 -9.30 14.12 -12.25
C LEU A 13 -8.06 15.02 -12.24
N LEU A 14 -7.97 15.97 -11.31
CA LEU A 14 -6.78 16.80 -11.15
C LEU A 14 -5.55 15.94 -10.82
N SER A 15 -5.72 14.96 -9.94
CA SER A 15 -4.67 14.00 -9.60
C SER A 15 -4.24 13.17 -10.82
N PHE A 16 -5.16 12.82 -11.72
CA PHE A 16 -4.84 12.16 -12.98
C PHE A 16 -4.02 13.05 -13.91
N VAL A 17 -4.41 14.32 -14.09
CA VAL A 17 -3.64 15.28 -14.89
C VAL A 17 -2.23 15.44 -14.34
N LEU A 18 -2.07 15.59 -13.02
CA LEU A 18 -0.75 15.65 -12.38
C LEU A 18 0.04 14.35 -12.59
N SER A 19 -0.61 13.19 -12.50
CA SER A 19 0.01 11.89 -12.74
C SER A 19 0.51 11.74 -14.18
N VAL A 20 -0.23 12.25 -15.17
CA VAL A 20 0.24 12.32 -16.56
C VAL A 20 1.51 13.15 -16.66
N ILE A 21 1.51 14.36 -16.09
CA ILE A 21 2.67 15.27 -16.13
C ILE A 21 3.90 14.62 -15.51
N VAL A 22 3.76 14.02 -14.32
CA VAL A 22 4.85 13.33 -13.62
C VAL A 22 5.33 12.10 -14.37
N SER A 23 4.47 11.43 -15.15
CA SER A 23 4.81 10.22 -15.89
C SER A 23 5.52 10.48 -17.23
N LEU A 24 5.44 11.70 -17.79
CA LEU A 24 6.02 12.04 -19.10
C LEU A 24 7.53 11.68 -19.24
N PRO A 25 8.40 11.97 -18.25
CA PRO A 25 9.82 11.63 -18.36
C PRO A 25 10.06 10.10 -18.44
N PHE A 26 9.24 9.30 -17.77
CA PHE A 26 9.39 7.85 -17.71
C PHE A 26 9.00 7.17 -19.02
N PHE A 27 8.02 7.71 -19.77
CA PHE A 27 7.74 7.25 -21.13
C PHE A 27 8.86 7.57 -22.12
N GLY A 28 9.65 8.61 -21.85
CA GLY A 28 10.87 8.95 -22.58
C GLY A 28 12.09 8.09 -22.24
N GLY A 29 11.95 7.10 -21.35
CA GLY A 29 13.03 6.19 -20.95
C GLY A 29 13.84 6.65 -19.73
N ALA A 30 13.35 7.63 -18.96
CA ALA A 30 13.98 7.98 -17.68
C ALA A 30 14.01 6.77 -16.73
N LYS A 31 15.18 6.48 -16.18
CA LYS A 31 15.42 5.39 -15.21
C LYS A 31 15.61 5.90 -13.78
N GLU A 32 15.74 7.22 -13.61
CA GLU A 32 15.98 7.81 -12.31
C GLU A 32 14.69 7.95 -11.52
N VAL A 33 14.76 7.58 -10.24
CA VAL A 33 13.65 7.72 -9.30
C VAL A 33 13.55 9.20 -8.91
N VAL A 34 12.40 9.79 -9.15
CA VAL A 34 12.08 11.16 -8.72
C VAL A 34 11.55 11.08 -7.29
N PHE A 35 12.06 11.94 -6.42
CA PHE A 35 11.64 11.96 -5.03
C PHE A 35 11.03 13.29 -4.61
N SER A 36 10.08 13.25 -3.69
CA SER A 36 9.64 14.45 -2.97
C SER A 36 10.71 14.94 -2.00
N PRO A 37 10.60 16.20 -1.54
CA PRO A 37 11.28 16.64 -0.32
C PRO A 37 10.95 15.65 0.81
N ALA A 38 11.99 15.21 1.53
CA ALA A 38 11.83 14.35 2.68
C ALA A 38 11.46 15.18 3.90
N PHE A 39 10.49 14.71 4.69
CA PHE A 39 10.30 15.18 6.06
C PHE A 39 10.75 14.08 7.02
N GLN A 40 11.50 14.44 8.06
CA GLN A 40 11.90 13.48 9.08
C GLN A 40 10.67 13.15 9.92
N TRP A 41 10.19 11.91 9.82
CA TRP A 41 8.99 11.48 10.52
C TRP A 41 9.33 11.02 11.95
N MET A 42 10.34 10.17 12.10
CA MET A 42 10.75 9.66 13.40
C MET A 42 12.26 9.43 13.42
N ARG A 43 12.91 9.83 14.50
CA ARG A 43 14.31 9.51 14.74
C ARG A 43 14.48 8.97 16.15
N VAL A 44 14.96 7.74 16.24
CA VAL A 44 15.30 7.06 17.49
C VAL A 44 16.82 6.95 17.54
N PRO A 45 17.50 7.66 18.46
CA PRO A 45 18.95 7.55 18.60
C PRO A 45 19.34 6.14 19.06
N ALA A 46 20.54 5.72 18.70
CA ALA A 46 21.11 4.46 19.19
C ALA A 46 21.29 4.53 20.71
N VAL A 47 20.67 3.62 21.45
CA VAL A 47 20.78 3.54 22.92
C VAL A 47 21.01 2.08 23.31
N GLY A 48 22.00 1.82 24.18
CA GLY A 48 22.16 0.51 24.83
C GLY A 48 22.38 -0.69 23.88
N GLY A 49 23.09 -0.50 22.77
CA GLY A 49 23.38 -1.57 21.80
C GLY A 49 22.34 -1.75 20.70
N PHE A 50 21.26 -0.96 20.69
CA PHE A 50 20.31 -0.91 19.58
C PHE A 50 20.78 0.09 18.52
N SER A 51 20.76 -0.33 17.25
CA SER A 51 21.00 0.56 16.11
C SER A 51 19.98 1.70 16.12
N GLY A 52 20.45 2.92 15.83
CA GLY A 52 19.56 4.06 15.65
C GLY A 52 18.62 3.85 14.46
N LEU A 53 17.43 4.42 14.54
CA LEU A 53 16.42 4.37 13.49
C LEU A 53 16.14 5.79 13.01
N ASP A 54 16.35 6.03 11.72
CA ASP A 54 15.93 7.26 11.05
C ASP A 54 14.85 6.92 10.02
N LEU A 55 13.66 7.45 10.23
CA LEU A 55 12.50 7.28 9.37
C LEU A 55 12.15 8.61 8.73
N ASN A 56 12.40 8.69 7.44
CA ASN A 56 11.92 9.78 6.62
C ASN A 56 10.57 9.42 6.06
N PHE A 57 9.69 10.41 5.91
CA PHE A 57 8.55 10.28 5.03
C PHE A 57 8.91 11.02 3.75
N ARG A 58 9.01 10.23 2.69
CA ARG A 58 9.37 10.70 1.37
C ARG A 58 8.58 9.88 0.37
N LEU A 59 8.14 10.57 -0.69
CA LEU A 59 7.48 9.94 -1.81
C LEU A 59 8.50 9.70 -2.91
N ALA A 60 8.43 8.53 -3.54
CA ALA A 60 9.26 8.13 -4.65
C ALA A 60 8.38 7.80 -5.85
N VAL A 61 8.81 8.22 -7.03
CA VAL A 61 8.19 7.90 -8.30
C VAL A 61 9.26 7.34 -9.23
N ASP A 62 9.09 6.08 -9.62
CA ASP A 62 9.85 5.43 -10.66
C ASP A 62 8.94 5.04 -11.84
N SER A 63 9.46 4.29 -12.80
CA SER A 63 8.68 3.85 -13.97
C SER A 63 7.49 2.94 -13.61
N LEU A 64 7.58 2.18 -12.52
CA LEU A 64 6.49 1.30 -12.07
C LEU A 64 5.42 2.12 -11.34
N THR A 65 5.84 2.98 -10.42
CA THR A 65 4.94 3.89 -9.71
C THR A 65 4.23 4.82 -10.70
N SER A 66 4.89 5.34 -11.73
CA SER A 66 4.25 6.20 -12.73
C SER A 66 3.10 5.48 -13.45
N LEU A 67 3.30 4.22 -13.85
CA LEU A 67 2.24 3.41 -14.45
C LEU A 67 1.08 3.20 -13.47
N MET A 68 1.38 2.87 -12.22
CA MET A 68 0.36 2.66 -11.20
C MET A 68 -0.43 3.93 -10.89
N LEU A 69 0.23 5.10 -10.83
CA LEU A 69 -0.42 6.40 -10.64
C LEU A 69 -1.46 6.67 -11.72
N LEU A 70 -1.12 6.40 -12.99
CA LEU A 70 -2.05 6.57 -14.12
C LEU A 70 -3.24 5.63 -14.02
N ILE A 71 -3.03 4.37 -13.66
CA ILE A 71 -4.11 3.39 -13.49
C ILE A 71 -5.02 3.81 -12.33
N ILE A 72 -4.46 4.10 -11.16
CA ILE A 72 -5.20 4.43 -9.94
C ILE A 72 -6.04 5.70 -10.14
N THR A 73 -5.43 6.78 -10.64
CA THR A 73 -6.13 8.06 -10.82
C THR A 73 -7.04 8.05 -12.04
N GLY A 74 -6.66 7.36 -13.13
CA GLY A 74 -7.45 7.26 -14.36
C GLY A 74 -8.71 6.43 -14.13
N VAL A 75 -8.57 5.17 -13.75
CA VAL A 75 -9.72 4.30 -13.42
C VAL A 75 -10.49 4.86 -12.23
N GLY A 76 -9.79 5.41 -11.23
CA GLY A 76 -10.42 6.08 -10.09
C GLY A 76 -11.33 7.23 -10.50
N SER A 77 -10.92 8.07 -11.47
CA SER A 77 -11.76 9.17 -11.97
C SER A 77 -13.02 8.69 -12.69
N LEU A 78 -12.92 7.60 -13.45
CA LEU A 78 -14.07 6.98 -14.13
C LEU A 78 -15.05 6.38 -13.11
N ILE A 79 -14.55 5.72 -12.08
CA ILE A 79 -15.38 5.21 -10.98
C ILE A 79 -16.10 6.37 -10.27
N HIS A 80 -15.41 7.47 -9.98
CA HIS A 80 -16.05 8.65 -9.37
C HIS A 80 -17.17 9.22 -10.25
N LEU A 81 -16.91 9.36 -11.55
CA LEU A 81 -17.89 9.85 -12.52
C LEU A 81 -19.13 8.94 -12.58
N TYR A 82 -18.92 7.62 -12.64
CA TYR A 82 -20.00 6.63 -12.62
C TYR A 82 -20.81 6.69 -11.31
N SER A 83 -20.11 6.75 -10.18
CA SER A 83 -20.74 6.78 -8.85
C SER A 83 -21.60 8.00 -8.61
N MET A 84 -21.38 9.11 -9.33
CA MET A 84 -22.25 10.30 -9.22
C MET A 84 -23.68 9.99 -9.67
N GLY A 85 -23.84 9.21 -10.73
CA GLY A 85 -25.15 8.77 -11.22
C GLY A 85 -25.71 7.62 -10.37
N TYR A 86 -24.88 6.63 -10.07
CA TYR A 86 -25.30 5.45 -9.31
C TYR A 86 -25.82 5.80 -7.90
N MET A 87 -25.14 6.71 -7.19
CA MET A 87 -25.52 7.09 -5.82
C MET A 87 -26.50 8.28 -5.76
N ALA A 88 -26.99 8.79 -6.90
CA ALA A 88 -27.71 10.08 -6.96
C ALA A 88 -28.91 10.20 -6.00
N ASN A 89 -29.56 9.10 -5.66
CA ASN A 89 -30.72 9.06 -4.77
C ASN A 89 -30.41 8.55 -3.34
N ASP A 90 -29.15 8.27 -3.02
CA ASP A 90 -28.75 7.74 -1.71
C ASP A 90 -28.53 8.87 -0.69
N LYS A 91 -29.03 8.66 0.54
CA LYS A 91 -28.97 9.66 1.63
C LYS A 91 -27.54 9.91 2.13
N GLY A 92 -26.65 8.93 2.01
CA GLY A 92 -25.26 9.00 2.49
C GLY A 92 -24.26 9.43 1.41
N TYR A 93 -24.71 10.05 0.32
CA TYR A 93 -23.90 10.47 -0.83
C TYR A 93 -22.53 11.06 -0.47
N ALA A 94 -22.49 12.03 0.44
CA ALA A 94 -21.23 12.69 0.84
C ALA A 94 -20.26 11.74 1.56
N ARG A 95 -20.78 10.81 2.38
CA ARG A 95 -19.99 9.81 3.08
C ARG A 95 -19.35 8.82 2.11
N TYR A 96 -20.11 8.37 1.11
CA TYR A 96 -19.61 7.48 0.07
C TYR A 96 -18.43 8.10 -0.69
N PHE A 97 -18.59 9.34 -1.18
CA PHE A 97 -17.51 10.04 -1.89
C PHE A 97 -16.31 10.36 -0.98
N GLY A 98 -16.53 10.62 0.30
CA GLY A 98 -15.46 10.75 1.28
C GLY A 98 -14.63 9.47 1.41
N TYR A 99 -15.29 8.30 1.50
CA TYR A 99 -14.60 7.01 1.55
C TYR A 99 -13.90 6.67 0.24
N LEU A 100 -14.50 7.02 -0.90
CA LEU A 100 -13.91 6.80 -2.22
C LEU A 100 -12.62 7.63 -2.42
N ASN A 101 -12.64 8.91 -2.01
CA ASN A 101 -11.45 9.76 -1.99
C ASN A 101 -10.37 9.24 -1.03
N LEU A 102 -10.78 8.79 0.16
CA LEU A 102 -9.87 8.21 1.15
C LEU A 102 -9.18 6.95 0.61
N PHE A 103 -9.92 6.12 -0.13
CA PHE A 103 -9.37 4.94 -0.80
C PHE A 103 -8.32 5.34 -1.84
N VAL A 104 -8.64 6.29 -2.73
CA VAL A 104 -7.67 6.78 -3.73
C VAL A 104 -6.43 7.36 -3.05
N PHE A 105 -6.60 8.19 -2.01
CA PHE A 105 -5.49 8.77 -1.26
C PHE A 105 -4.52 7.71 -0.71
N PHE A 106 -5.03 6.70 0.00
CA PHE A 106 -4.17 5.65 0.55
C PHE A 106 -3.56 4.76 -0.52
N MET A 107 -4.25 4.53 -1.63
CA MET A 107 -3.70 3.77 -2.76
C MET A 107 -2.54 4.52 -3.41
N LEU A 108 -2.65 5.85 -3.56
CA LEU A 108 -1.55 6.69 -4.04
C LEU A 108 -0.37 6.70 -3.05
N LEU A 109 -0.65 6.81 -1.75
CA LEU A 109 0.39 6.75 -0.71
C LEU A 109 1.14 5.41 -0.72
N LEU A 110 0.42 4.30 -0.91
CA LEU A 110 0.97 2.96 -0.97
C LEU A 110 2.00 2.81 -2.10
N VAL A 111 1.65 3.27 -3.30
CA VAL A 111 2.53 3.10 -4.48
C VAL A 111 3.67 4.11 -4.55
N MET A 112 3.55 5.25 -3.87
CA MET A 112 4.59 6.27 -3.81
C MET A 112 5.52 6.13 -2.60
N GLY A 113 5.34 5.14 -1.72
CA GLY A 113 6.19 5.00 -0.54
C GLY A 113 7.67 4.79 -0.89
N SER A 114 8.58 5.67 -0.43
CA SER A 114 10.02 5.48 -0.63
C SER A 114 10.64 4.44 0.30
N ASN A 115 9.93 4.08 1.36
CA ASN A 115 10.34 3.11 2.36
C ASN A 115 9.17 2.22 2.77
N LEU A 116 9.51 1.06 3.32
CA LEU A 116 8.53 0.03 3.68
C LEU A 116 7.54 0.49 4.75
N ILE A 117 7.90 1.45 5.61
CA ILE A 117 6.97 2.00 6.62
C ILE A 117 5.89 2.84 5.95
N VAL A 118 6.25 3.75 5.05
CA VAL A 118 5.27 4.56 4.30
C VAL A 118 4.38 3.66 3.45
N THR A 119 4.96 2.65 2.78
CA THR A 119 4.18 1.63 2.06
C THR A 119 3.21 0.91 2.99
N PHE A 120 3.64 0.53 4.20
CA PHE A 120 2.78 -0.12 5.20
C PHE A 120 1.65 0.79 5.70
N VAL A 121 1.88 2.10 5.82
CA VAL A 121 0.82 3.07 6.15
C VAL A 121 -0.24 3.11 5.05
N GLY A 122 0.18 3.17 3.78
CA GLY A 122 -0.74 3.07 2.65
C GLY A 122 -1.50 1.75 2.64
N TRP A 123 -0.80 0.65 2.91
CA TRP A 123 -1.33 -0.72 2.98
C TRP A 123 -2.45 -0.91 4.01
N GLU A 124 -2.25 -0.37 5.20
CA GLU A 124 -3.25 -0.32 6.28
C GLU A 124 -4.42 0.60 5.92
N GLY A 125 -4.10 1.79 5.39
CA GLY A 125 -5.08 2.78 4.99
C GLY A 125 -6.04 2.29 3.90
N VAL A 126 -5.53 1.57 2.89
CA VAL A 126 -6.35 0.91 1.86
C VAL A 126 -7.25 -0.16 2.49
N GLY A 127 -6.76 -0.93 3.46
CA GLY A 127 -7.56 -1.90 4.21
C GLY A 127 -8.71 -1.26 4.98
N LEU A 128 -8.45 -0.15 5.67
CA LEU A 128 -9.45 0.63 6.39
C LEU A 128 -10.48 1.25 5.44
N ALA A 129 -10.04 1.89 4.36
CA ALA A 129 -10.94 2.51 3.39
C ALA A 129 -11.86 1.45 2.72
N SER A 130 -11.31 0.27 2.42
CA SER A 130 -12.08 -0.86 1.87
C SER A 130 -13.12 -1.35 2.88
N TYR A 131 -12.78 -1.46 4.17
CA TYR A 131 -13.72 -1.82 5.22
C TYR A 131 -14.90 -0.82 5.31
N LEU A 132 -14.60 0.48 5.24
CA LEU A 132 -15.61 1.54 5.29
C LEU A 132 -16.53 1.53 4.06
N LEU A 133 -16.00 1.21 2.87
CA LEU A 133 -16.78 1.09 1.64
C LEU A 133 -17.67 -0.15 1.64
N ILE A 134 -17.14 -1.32 2.02
CA ILE A 134 -17.93 -2.57 2.11
C ILE A 134 -19.02 -2.44 3.17
N GLY A 135 -18.68 -1.82 4.31
CA GLY A 135 -19.61 -1.56 5.41
C GLY A 135 -20.52 -0.34 5.22
N TYR A 136 -20.60 0.24 4.02
CA TYR A 136 -21.32 1.50 3.79
C TYR A 136 -22.81 1.42 4.19
N TRP A 137 -23.49 0.33 3.83
CA TRP A 137 -24.86 0.04 4.28
C TRP A 137 -24.85 -0.73 5.59
N ALA A 138 -24.36 -0.09 6.65
CA ALA A 138 -24.21 -0.68 7.98
C ALA A 138 -25.53 -1.21 8.60
N ASP A 139 -26.68 -0.75 8.10
CA ASP A 139 -28.01 -1.24 8.52
C ASP A 139 -28.23 -2.71 8.11
N ARG A 140 -27.51 -3.21 7.11
CA ARG A 140 -27.56 -4.61 6.68
C ARG A 140 -26.53 -5.42 7.45
N LYS A 141 -27.01 -6.33 8.29
CA LYS A 141 -26.14 -7.25 9.06
C LYS A 141 -25.15 -8.00 8.15
N SER A 142 -25.59 -8.42 6.97
CA SER A 142 -24.74 -9.07 5.96
C SER A 142 -23.54 -8.21 5.56
N ALA A 143 -23.74 -6.90 5.30
CA ALA A 143 -22.68 -5.97 4.94
C ALA A 143 -21.70 -5.76 6.09
N THR A 144 -22.20 -5.65 7.33
CA THR A 144 -21.32 -5.51 8.51
C THR A 144 -20.49 -6.76 8.80
N ASP A 145 -21.07 -7.95 8.59
CA ASP A 145 -20.37 -9.23 8.80
C ASP A 145 -19.33 -9.47 7.70
N ALA A 146 -19.68 -9.18 6.43
CA ALA A 146 -18.77 -9.26 5.29
C ALA A 146 -17.58 -8.29 5.46
N GLY A 147 -17.86 -7.04 5.86
CA GLY A 147 -16.82 -6.06 6.16
C GLY A 147 -15.88 -6.54 7.27
N LYS A 148 -16.42 -7.04 8.40
CA LYS A 148 -15.60 -7.57 9.50
C LYS A 148 -14.74 -8.75 9.05
N LYS A 149 -15.32 -9.70 8.32
CA LYS A 149 -14.59 -10.87 7.80
C LYS A 149 -13.44 -10.44 6.89
N ALA A 150 -13.71 -9.53 5.95
CA ALA A 150 -12.69 -9.01 5.04
C ALA A 150 -11.57 -8.27 5.79
N PHE A 151 -11.91 -7.47 6.80
CA PHE A 151 -10.93 -6.75 7.61
C PHE A 151 -10.05 -7.70 8.44
N ILE A 152 -10.63 -8.70 9.08
CA ILE A 152 -9.88 -9.69 9.89
C ILE A 152 -8.92 -10.49 9.01
N VAL A 153 -9.38 -10.97 7.85
CA VAL A 153 -8.53 -11.73 6.90
C VAL A 153 -7.36 -10.89 6.41
N ASN A 154 -7.61 -9.60 6.09
CA ASN A 154 -6.53 -8.68 5.73
C ASN A 154 -5.51 -8.53 6.88
N ARG A 155 -6.00 -8.46 8.12
CA ARG A 155 -5.14 -8.27 9.30
C ARG A 155 -4.17 -9.43 9.54
N ILE A 156 -4.56 -10.65 9.18
CA ILE A 156 -3.67 -11.83 9.24
C ILE A 156 -2.51 -11.67 8.25
N GLY A 157 -2.80 -11.21 7.02
CA GLY A 157 -1.76 -10.87 6.04
C GLY A 157 -0.86 -9.72 6.53
N ASP A 158 -1.45 -8.69 7.14
CA ASP A 158 -0.73 -7.53 7.67
C ASP A 158 0.25 -7.94 8.79
N ALA A 159 -0.10 -8.93 9.62
CA ALA A 159 0.80 -9.49 10.62
C ALA A 159 2.03 -10.17 9.99
N ALA A 160 1.85 -10.93 8.90
CA ALA A 160 2.97 -11.54 8.17
C ALA A 160 3.88 -10.47 7.55
N PHE A 161 3.29 -9.41 6.98
CA PHE A 161 4.03 -8.26 6.46
C PHE A 161 4.85 -7.56 7.55
N LEU A 162 4.27 -7.34 8.74
CA LEU A 162 4.98 -6.73 9.87
C LEU A 162 6.17 -7.59 10.33
N VAL A 163 6.02 -8.91 10.40
CA VAL A 163 7.13 -9.81 10.73
C VAL A 163 8.23 -9.72 9.67
N ALA A 164 7.87 -9.68 8.38
CA ALA A 164 8.84 -9.48 7.30
C ALA A 164 9.58 -8.16 7.46
N LEU A 165 8.87 -7.08 7.82
CA LEU A 165 9.43 -5.75 8.00
C LEU A 165 10.44 -5.69 9.16
N PHE A 166 10.15 -6.34 10.29
CA PHE A 166 11.11 -6.45 11.40
C PHE A 166 12.35 -7.27 11.01
N LEU A 167 12.18 -8.35 10.24
CA LEU A 167 13.30 -9.14 9.74
C LEU A 167 14.16 -8.33 8.76
N ILE A 168 13.55 -7.60 7.84
CA ILE A 168 14.27 -6.71 6.91
C ILE A 168 15.09 -5.69 7.69
N TYR A 169 14.51 -5.04 8.71
CA TYR A 169 15.27 -4.10 9.53
C TYR A 169 16.42 -4.77 10.29
N LYS A 170 16.21 -5.97 10.85
CA LYS A 170 17.26 -6.72 11.54
C LYS A 170 18.47 -6.99 10.63
N TYR A 171 18.23 -7.26 9.35
CA TYR A 171 19.29 -7.65 8.40
C TYR A 171 19.89 -6.47 7.62
N PHE A 172 19.08 -5.50 7.22
CA PHE A 172 19.52 -4.35 6.42
C PHE A 172 19.79 -3.11 7.27
N GLY A 173 19.22 -3.00 8.47
CA GLY A 173 19.34 -1.83 9.34
C GLY A 173 18.61 -0.58 8.82
N THR A 174 17.78 -0.71 7.79
CA THR A 174 17.04 0.38 7.16
C THR A 174 15.68 -0.09 6.65
N PHE A 175 14.75 0.85 6.49
CA PHE A 175 13.47 0.64 5.81
C PHE A 175 13.43 1.28 4.42
N GLU A 176 14.42 2.09 4.05
CA GLU A 176 14.49 2.77 2.75
C GLU A 176 14.65 1.75 1.62
N LEU A 177 13.78 1.83 0.62
CA LEU A 177 13.82 0.94 -0.54
C LEU A 177 14.91 1.37 -1.51
N PHE A 178 15.06 2.67 -1.70
CA PHE A 178 15.93 3.29 -2.71
C PHE A 178 17.20 3.90 -2.09
N GLY A 179 18.18 4.22 -2.94
CA GLY A 179 19.46 4.81 -2.57
C GLY A 179 20.57 3.78 -2.37
N ALA A 180 21.81 4.24 -2.24
CA ALA A 180 22.99 3.37 -2.18
C ALA A 180 22.94 2.34 -1.04
N GLU A 181 22.37 2.75 0.10
CA GLU A 181 22.17 1.89 1.28
C GLU A 181 20.76 1.31 1.37
N GLY A 182 19.95 1.52 0.34
CA GLY A 182 18.57 1.03 0.28
C GLY A 182 18.49 -0.48 0.11
N ILE A 183 17.35 -1.04 0.50
CA ILE A 183 17.09 -2.48 0.47
C ILE A 183 17.26 -3.03 -0.96
N LEU A 184 16.76 -2.33 -1.98
CA LEU A 184 16.82 -2.82 -3.36
C LEU A 184 18.24 -2.89 -3.91
N THR A 185 19.08 -1.89 -3.60
CA THR A 185 20.48 -1.87 -4.02
C THR A 185 21.31 -2.94 -3.32
N ARG A 186 21.13 -3.10 -2.00
CA ARG A 186 21.83 -4.14 -1.24
C ARG A 186 21.36 -5.55 -1.60
N ALA A 187 20.07 -5.75 -1.84
CA ALA A 187 19.54 -7.03 -2.33
C ALA A 187 20.07 -7.38 -3.72
N ALA A 188 20.20 -6.40 -4.62
CA ALA A 188 20.75 -6.59 -5.96
C ALA A 188 22.26 -6.88 -5.96
N ALA A 189 23.00 -6.39 -4.96
CA ALA A 189 24.43 -6.65 -4.78
C ALA A 189 24.73 -8.04 -4.17
N GLU A 190 23.74 -8.95 -4.13
CA GLU A 190 23.79 -10.25 -3.43
C GLU A 190 24.19 -10.13 -1.96
N ASP A 191 24.01 -8.94 -1.36
CA ASP A 191 24.32 -8.67 0.04
C ASP A 191 23.25 -9.19 1.01
N TRP A 192 22.36 -10.02 0.47
CA TRP A 192 21.31 -10.66 1.23
C TRP A 192 21.92 -11.63 2.24
N PRO A 193 21.44 -11.68 3.49
CA PRO A 193 22.04 -12.52 4.55
C PRO A 193 22.17 -14.01 4.17
N THR A 194 21.26 -14.54 3.36
CA THR A 194 21.34 -15.95 2.89
C THR A 194 22.42 -16.17 1.84
N ALA A 195 22.85 -15.14 1.12
CA ALA A 195 23.91 -15.19 0.12
C ALA A 195 25.29 -14.92 0.74
N ARG A 196 25.38 -13.96 1.68
CA ARG A 196 26.62 -13.61 2.39
C ARG A 196 27.23 -14.76 3.19
N ASP A 197 26.41 -15.50 3.94
CA ASP A 197 26.91 -16.57 4.82
C ASP A 197 26.90 -17.96 4.15
N GLY A 198 26.48 -18.06 2.88
CA GLY A 198 26.33 -19.32 2.13
C GLY A 198 25.39 -20.33 2.79
N SER A 199 24.75 -19.95 3.89
CA SER A 199 24.03 -20.83 4.77
C SER A 199 22.55 -20.48 4.74
N LEU A 200 21.83 -21.14 3.83
CA LEU A 200 20.38 -21.24 3.92
C LEU A 200 19.97 -21.90 5.26
N TYR A 201 20.89 -22.59 5.96
CA TYR A 201 20.65 -23.40 7.15
C TYR A 201 21.53 -23.02 8.35
N VAL A 202 20.99 -22.24 9.30
CA VAL A 202 21.68 -21.97 10.57
C VAL A 202 21.33 -23.09 11.56
N GLY A 203 22.32 -23.90 11.94
CA GLY A 203 22.11 -25.01 12.89
C GLY A 203 21.18 -26.12 12.40
N GLY A 204 21.09 -26.34 11.08
CA GLY A 204 20.19 -27.33 10.47
C GLY A 204 18.77 -26.83 10.19
N ALA A 205 18.44 -25.59 10.54
CA ALA A 205 17.15 -24.96 10.28
C ALA A 205 17.27 -23.80 9.28
N LEU A 206 16.23 -23.58 8.47
CA LEU A 206 16.21 -22.51 7.48
C LEU A 206 16.41 -21.14 8.15
N SER A 207 17.30 -20.31 7.61
CA SER A 207 17.58 -18.99 8.19
C SER A 207 16.33 -18.09 8.16
N ALA A 208 16.17 -17.23 9.17
CA ALA A 208 15.01 -16.34 9.25
C ALA A 208 14.91 -15.37 8.05
N ALA A 209 16.05 -15.04 7.42
CA ALA A 209 16.10 -14.23 6.20
C ALA A 209 15.42 -14.92 5.00
N ALA A 210 15.45 -16.27 4.91
CA ALA A 210 14.81 -17.01 3.83
C ALA A 210 13.27 -16.94 3.88
N PHE A 211 12.68 -16.64 5.04
CA PHE A 211 11.24 -16.51 5.20
C PHE A 211 10.71 -15.13 4.79
N VAL A 212 11.55 -14.12 4.62
CA VAL A 212 11.09 -12.75 4.29
C VAL A 212 10.26 -12.72 3.00
N PRO A 213 10.68 -13.30 1.86
CA PRO A 213 9.86 -13.30 0.65
C PRO A 213 8.54 -14.04 0.84
N PHE A 214 8.55 -15.15 1.59
CA PHE A 214 7.34 -15.93 1.88
C PHE A 214 6.35 -15.15 2.75
N LEU A 215 6.85 -14.43 3.77
CA LEU A 215 6.03 -13.59 4.64
C LEU A 215 5.46 -12.38 3.87
N MET A 216 6.25 -11.74 3.00
CA MET A 216 5.74 -10.69 2.11
C MET A 216 4.70 -11.23 1.13
N PHE A 217 4.90 -12.45 0.62
CA PHE A 217 3.94 -13.14 -0.24
C PHE A 217 2.63 -13.46 0.50
N ILE A 218 2.69 -13.92 1.75
CA ILE A 218 1.49 -14.09 2.58
C ILE A 218 0.75 -12.75 2.77
N GLY A 219 1.49 -11.67 3.02
CA GLY A 219 0.90 -10.32 3.07
C GLY A 219 0.16 -9.98 1.77
N ALA A 220 0.84 -10.14 0.62
CA ALA A 220 0.30 -9.86 -0.69
C ALA A 220 -0.92 -10.72 -1.05
N THR A 221 -0.86 -12.04 -0.80
CA THR A 221 -1.98 -12.97 -1.04
C THR A 221 -3.21 -12.61 -0.18
N GLY A 222 -3.00 -12.12 1.04
CA GLY A 222 -4.07 -11.64 1.92
C GLY A 222 -4.83 -10.44 1.34
N LYS A 223 -4.13 -9.39 0.90
CA LYS A 223 -4.77 -8.19 0.31
C LYS A 223 -5.38 -8.46 -1.06
N SER A 224 -4.74 -9.29 -1.88
CA SER A 224 -5.20 -9.64 -3.23
C SER A 224 -6.25 -10.77 -3.25
N ALA A 225 -6.70 -11.23 -2.08
CA ALA A 225 -7.70 -12.29 -1.92
C ALA A 225 -7.34 -13.58 -2.70
N GLN A 226 -6.06 -13.94 -2.74
CA GLN A 226 -5.60 -15.17 -3.38
C GLN A 226 -5.82 -16.37 -2.43
N ALA A 227 -5.91 -17.59 -2.98
CA ALA A 227 -6.09 -18.80 -2.18
C ALA A 227 -4.98 -18.93 -1.10
N PRO A 228 -5.31 -19.24 0.17
CA PRO A 228 -6.60 -19.65 0.74
C PRO A 228 -7.51 -18.49 1.23
N HIS A 229 -7.10 -17.24 1.07
CA HIS A 229 -7.79 -16.05 1.58
C HIS A 229 -8.93 -15.55 0.66
N ASN A 230 -9.20 -16.23 -0.47
CA ASN A 230 -10.28 -15.91 -1.42
C ASN A 230 -11.69 -16.13 -0.85
N LEU A 231 -11.81 -16.84 0.29
CA LEU A 231 -13.08 -17.11 0.97
C LEU A 231 -13.88 -15.86 1.40
N ARG A 232 -13.31 -14.65 1.27
CA ARG A 232 -14.00 -13.37 1.54
C ARG A 232 -14.69 -12.77 0.31
N GLU A 233 -14.25 -13.06 -0.91
CA GLU A 233 -14.77 -12.41 -2.13
C GLU A 233 -16.26 -12.66 -2.36
N PRO A 234 -16.79 -13.90 -2.23
CA PRO A 234 -18.20 -14.15 -2.49
C PRO A 234 -19.14 -13.45 -1.51
N ASP A 235 -18.66 -13.15 -0.30
CA ASP A 235 -19.44 -12.44 0.72
C ASP A 235 -19.44 -10.93 0.47
N VAL A 236 -18.33 -10.38 -0.02
CA VAL A 236 -18.21 -8.96 -0.37
C VAL A 236 -19.07 -8.63 -1.59
N GLU A 237 -19.02 -9.45 -2.64
CA GLU A 237 -19.82 -9.26 -3.86
C GLU A 237 -21.34 -9.32 -3.61
N ARG A 238 -21.79 -10.10 -2.63
CA ARG A 238 -23.22 -10.19 -2.27
C ARG A 238 -23.73 -8.99 -1.49
N CYS A 239 -22.84 -8.16 -0.95
CA CYS A 239 -23.19 -7.04 -0.08
C CYS A 239 -23.06 -5.66 -0.74
N LEU A 240 -22.29 -5.57 -1.82
CA LEU A 240 -22.15 -4.38 -2.67
C LEU A 240 -23.31 -4.25 -3.66
#